data_AF-A0AA40Y4X2-F1
#
_entry.id   AF-A0AA40Y4X2-F1
#
_cell.length_a   1.000
_cell.length_b   1.000
_cell.length_c   1.000
_cell.angle_alpha   90.00
_cell.angle_beta   90.00
_cell.angle_gamma   90.00
#
_symmetry.space_group_name_H-M   'P 1'
#
loop_
_entity.id
_entity.type
_entity.pdbx_description
1 polymer ?
#
loop_
_entity_poly.entity_id
_entity_poly.type
_entity_poly.pdbx_seq_one_letter_code
_entity_poly.pdbx_strand_id
1 'polypeptide(L)'
;MSALLRNSGVLLLALGLAACQPPEPPLLAPAAKATTQPAQQAAANDDLDPMARAPIVDPPSTEDMDSDGAPAVVSVALDHAGEVLIGQHMGDLKALGPWTAQGAVEAIGGSCEYYDGKGLPPGVSMMTDEDRVVRFDLGLDPDSGAPTQQPGPFGLRVGMTRAQAMAQFPKPPVSSPHAYDGDQGEYLTWQDPGSDLGIRVELFEGRVTQMYWGTSDAIELIEGCA
;
A
#
# COMPACT_ATOMS: atom_id res chain seq x y z
N MET A 1 71.55 9.87 32.60
CA MET A 1 71.40 9.60 34.05
C MET A 1 69.93 9.27 34.29
N SER A 2 69.68 8.08 34.86
CA SER A 2 68.43 7.55 35.46
C SER A 2 67.19 7.44 34.56
N ALA A 3 66.75 6.27 34.05
CA ALA A 3 66.31 5.00 34.68
C ALA A 3 64.84 5.00 35.21
N LEU A 4 64.00 4.16 34.57
CA LEU A 4 62.83 3.37 35.05
C LEU A 4 61.70 4.13 35.80
N LEU A 5 60.41 3.88 35.53
CA LEU A 5 59.70 2.67 35.94
C LEU A 5 58.41 2.43 35.12
N ARG A 6 58.21 1.15 34.81
CA ARG A 6 56.93 0.52 34.47
C ARG A 6 55.98 0.58 35.68
N ASN A 7 54.68 0.75 35.46
CA ASN A 7 53.71 0.07 36.31
C ASN A 7 52.47 -0.35 35.51
N SER A 8 52.21 -1.64 35.55
CA SER A 8 51.10 -2.34 34.91
C SER A 8 49.86 -2.24 35.79
N GLY A 9 48.74 -1.81 35.24
CA GLY A 9 47.42 -1.88 35.88
C GLY A 9 46.50 -2.76 35.05
N VAL A 10 46.43 -4.05 35.39
CA VAL A 10 45.42 -4.98 34.86
C VAL A 10 44.16 -4.81 35.69
N LEU A 11 43.10 -4.26 35.10
CA LEU A 11 41.77 -4.24 35.71
C LEU A 11 40.98 -5.45 35.19
N LEU A 12 40.90 -6.49 36.02
CA LEU A 12 40.04 -7.66 35.80
C LEU A 12 38.60 -7.30 36.21
N LEU A 13 37.73 -7.06 35.24
CA LEU A 13 36.28 -6.99 35.44
C LEU A 13 35.72 -8.42 35.38
N ALA A 14 35.34 -8.96 36.53
CA ALA A 14 34.59 -10.20 36.64
C ALA A 14 33.11 -9.94 36.29
N LEU A 15 32.68 -10.41 35.12
CA LEU A 15 31.26 -10.46 34.74
C LEU A 15 30.65 -11.73 35.32
N GLY A 16 29.75 -11.58 36.30
CA GLY A 16 28.91 -12.65 36.80
C GLY A 16 27.83 -13.02 35.80
N LEU A 17 27.82 -14.27 35.34
CA LEU A 17 26.75 -14.85 34.54
C LEU A 17 25.55 -15.16 35.44
N ALA A 18 24.57 -14.26 35.46
CA ALA A 18 23.23 -14.58 35.96
C ALA A 18 22.47 -15.35 34.85
N ALA A 19 22.25 -16.64 35.07
CA ALA A 19 21.44 -17.48 34.20
C ALA A 19 19.98 -16.99 34.23
N CYS A 20 19.49 -16.47 33.10
CA CYS A 20 18.06 -16.25 32.89
C CYS A 20 17.42 -17.60 32.54
N GLN A 21 16.60 -18.15 33.44
CA GLN A 21 15.65 -19.19 33.08
C GLN A 21 14.57 -18.60 32.15
N PRO A 22 14.17 -19.30 31.07
CA PRO A 22 13.01 -18.92 30.29
C PRO A 22 11.73 -18.99 31.14
N PRO A 23 10.79 -18.02 31.02
CA PRO A 23 9.50 -18.14 31.66
C PRO A 23 8.68 -19.28 31.06
N GLU A 24 7.95 -20.02 31.92
CA GLU A 24 7.06 -21.11 31.51
C GLU A 24 5.93 -20.58 30.60
N PRO A 25 5.56 -21.31 29.53
CA PRO A 25 4.42 -20.94 28.70
C PRO A 25 3.10 -21.12 29.47
N PRO A 26 2.10 -20.25 29.26
CA PRO A 26 0.82 -20.37 29.94
C PRO A 26 0.10 -21.66 29.52
N LEU A 27 -0.38 -22.40 30.53
CA LEU A 27 -1.23 -23.57 30.34
C LEU A 27 -2.54 -23.17 29.65
N LEU A 28 -2.79 -23.73 28.47
CA LEU A 28 -4.05 -23.61 27.74
C LEU A 28 -5.20 -24.14 28.61
N ALA A 29 -6.17 -23.28 28.91
CA ALA A 29 -7.44 -23.69 29.50
C ALA A 29 -8.24 -24.57 28.50
N PRO A 30 -8.98 -25.59 28.96
CA PRO A 30 -9.75 -26.46 28.09
C PRO A 30 -10.93 -25.72 27.44
N ALA A 31 -11.13 -25.99 26.15
CA ALA A 31 -12.22 -25.46 25.33
C ALA A 31 -13.60 -25.78 25.94
N ALA A 32 -14.44 -24.75 26.05
CA ALA A 32 -15.86 -24.91 26.34
C ALA A 32 -16.54 -25.62 25.15
N LYS A 33 -17.31 -26.67 25.45
CA LYS A 33 -18.11 -27.43 24.47
C LYS A 33 -19.20 -26.52 23.88
N ALA A 34 -19.19 -26.35 22.57
CA ALA A 34 -20.31 -25.77 21.84
C ALA A 34 -21.49 -26.75 21.87
N THR A 35 -22.61 -26.32 22.45
CA THR A 35 -23.90 -27.02 22.37
C THR A 35 -24.47 -26.90 20.97
N THR A 36 -24.80 -28.07 20.41
CA THR A 36 -25.48 -28.27 19.13
C THR A 36 -26.86 -27.63 19.10
N GLN A 37 -27.11 -26.78 18.10
CA GLN A 37 -28.43 -26.25 17.76
C GLN A 37 -29.10 -27.20 16.75
N PRO A 38 -30.37 -27.60 16.94
CA PRO A 38 -31.06 -28.48 15.99
C PRO A 38 -31.38 -27.77 14.68
N ALA A 39 -31.18 -28.50 13.58
CA ALA A 39 -31.49 -28.10 12.21
C ALA A 39 -32.98 -27.75 12.02
N GLN A 40 -33.24 -26.60 11.41
CA GLN A 40 -34.56 -26.23 10.93
C GLN A 40 -34.85 -26.96 9.62
N GLN A 41 -35.95 -27.71 9.67
CA GLN A 41 -36.45 -28.62 8.65
C GLN A 41 -37.07 -27.84 7.48
N ALA A 42 -36.72 -28.24 6.26
CA ALA A 42 -37.31 -27.73 5.03
C ALA A 42 -38.80 -28.10 4.96
N ALA A 43 -39.66 -27.11 4.73
CA ALA A 43 -41.06 -27.34 4.36
C ALA A 43 -41.17 -27.28 2.83
N ALA A 44 -41.53 -28.43 2.27
CA ALA A 44 -42.01 -28.58 0.90
C ALA A 44 -43.41 -27.94 0.79
N ASN A 45 -43.69 -27.29 -0.33
CA ASN A 45 -45.04 -27.00 -0.79
C ASN A 45 -45.15 -27.49 -2.23
N ASP A 46 -45.96 -28.52 -2.43
CA ASP A 46 -46.44 -28.98 -3.73
C ASP A 46 -47.78 -28.31 -4.08
N ASP A 47 -47.94 -28.10 -5.38
CA ASP A 47 -49.16 -28.01 -6.19
C ASP A 47 -50.11 -26.80 -6.05
N LEU A 48 -50.25 -26.05 -7.16
CA LEU A 48 -51.40 -26.18 -8.09
C LEU A 48 -51.14 -25.44 -9.42
N ASP A 49 -51.48 -26.14 -10.49
CA ASP A 49 -51.23 -25.89 -11.92
C ASP A 49 -52.40 -25.06 -12.55
N PRO A 50 -52.61 -25.02 -13.88
CA PRO A 50 -52.19 -24.02 -14.86
C PRO A 50 -53.35 -23.15 -15.41
N MET A 51 -53.10 -21.87 -15.72
CA MET A 51 -53.93 -21.14 -16.70
C MET A 51 -53.06 -20.27 -17.62
N ALA A 52 -53.05 -20.67 -18.88
CA ALA A 52 -52.39 -20.01 -19.99
C ALA A 52 -53.21 -18.81 -20.51
N ARG A 53 -52.46 -17.90 -21.18
CA ARG A 53 -52.84 -16.92 -22.21
C ARG A 53 -53.16 -15.49 -21.75
N ALA A 54 -52.10 -14.71 -21.62
CA ALA A 54 -52.08 -13.32 -22.09
C ALA A 54 -51.00 -13.19 -23.19
N PRO A 55 -51.22 -12.42 -24.26
CA PRO A 55 -50.25 -12.30 -25.34
C PRO A 55 -49.01 -11.53 -24.86
N ILE A 56 -47.84 -12.02 -25.25
CA ILE A 56 -46.55 -11.33 -25.07
C ILE A 56 -46.64 -10.05 -25.90
N VAL A 57 -46.68 -8.91 -25.23
CA VAL A 57 -46.43 -7.60 -25.85
C VAL A 57 -44.92 -7.45 -25.85
N ASP A 58 -44.30 -7.40 -27.04
CA ASP A 58 -42.88 -7.13 -27.18
C ASP A 58 -42.52 -5.83 -26.44
N PRO A 59 -41.49 -5.82 -25.57
CA PRO A 59 -40.97 -4.56 -25.05
C PRO A 59 -40.37 -3.77 -26.22
N PRO A 60 -40.52 -2.42 -26.25
CA PRO A 60 -39.87 -1.63 -27.27
C PRO A 60 -38.36 -1.85 -27.20
N SER A 61 -37.75 -1.99 -28.38
CA SER A 61 -36.32 -2.08 -28.58
C SER A 61 -35.61 -0.98 -27.78
N THR A 62 -34.70 -1.37 -26.90
CA THR A 62 -33.72 -0.46 -26.30
C THR A 62 -32.76 -0.03 -27.40
N GLU A 63 -33.17 0.97 -28.17
CA GLU A 63 -32.24 1.78 -28.94
C GLU A 63 -31.31 2.50 -27.96
N ASP A 64 -30.03 2.21 -28.09
CA ASP A 64 -28.90 3.10 -27.84
C ASP A 64 -29.07 4.07 -26.66
N MET A 65 -28.95 3.52 -25.44
CA MET A 65 -28.40 4.32 -24.35
C MET A 65 -26.91 4.49 -24.62
N ASP A 66 -26.58 5.50 -25.41
CA ASP A 66 -25.28 6.15 -25.40
C ASP A 66 -24.91 6.43 -23.94
N SER A 67 -24.01 5.61 -23.40
CA SER A 67 -23.29 5.90 -22.16
C SER A 67 -22.25 6.98 -22.46
N ASP A 68 -22.71 8.17 -22.84
CA ASP A 68 -21.88 9.34 -23.03
C ASP A 68 -21.63 9.97 -21.66
N GLY A 69 -20.41 9.83 -21.15
CA GLY A 69 -19.92 10.65 -20.03
C GLY A 69 -19.47 9.92 -18.76
N ALA A 70 -19.29 8.61 -18.74
CA ALA A 70 -18.40 8.02 -17.72
C ALA A 70 -16.95 8.38 -18.14
N PRO A 71 -16.19 9.16 -17.35
CA PRO A 71 -14.82 9.45 -17.71
C PRO A 71 -14.09 8.12 -17.86
N ALA A 72 -13.47 7.89 -19.01
CA ALA A 72 -12.57 6.77 -19.20
C ALA A 72 -11.56 6.81 -18.05
N VAL A 73 -11.65 5.84 -17.14
CA VAL A 73 -10.73 5.74 -16.02
C VAL A 73 -9.39 5.42 -16.65
N VAL A 74 -8.53 6.42 -16.75
CA VAL A 74 -7.14 6.21 -17.15
C VAL A 74 -6.55 5.36 -16.04
N SER A 75 -6.47 4.06 -16.28
CA SER A 75 -5.80 3.14 -15.36
C SER A 75 -4.32 3.48 -15.39
N VAL A 76 -3.81 4.03 -14.30
CA VAL A 76 -2.37 4.11 -14.07
C VAL A 76 -1.87 2.67 -13.93
N ALA A 77 -0.85 2.28 -14.69
CA ALA A 77 -0.23 0.98 -14.49
C ALA A 77 0.80 1.04 -13.35
N LEU A 78 1.15 -0.11 -12.80
CA LEU A 78 2.12 -0.19 -11.71
C LEU A 78 3.56 0.13 -12.13
N ASP A 79 3.86 0.04 -13.42
CA ASP A 79 5.22 0.18 -13.93
C ASP A 79 5.57 1.62 -14.35
N HIS A 80 4.61 2.56 -14.33
CA HIS A 80 4.88 3.94 -14.73
C HIS A 80 4.03 5.01 -14.05
N ALA A 81 4.50 6.25 -14.15
CA ALA A 81 3.74 7.45 -13.92
C ALA A 81 4.02 8.46 -15.03
N GLY A 82 3.01 8.80 -15.83
CA GLY A 82 3.23 9.58 -17.04
C GLY A 82 4.14 8.81 -18.02
N GLU A 83 5.27 9.41 -18.41
CA GLU A 83 6.25 8.79 -19.31
C GLU A 83 7.41 8.09 -18.57
N VAL A 84 7.45 8.19 -17.24
CA VAL A 84 8.53 7.63 -16.41
C VAL A 84 8.22 6.19 -16.04
N LEU A 85 9.15 5.27 -16.29
CA LEU A 85 9.03 3.85 -15.96
C LEU A 85 9.86 3.49 -14.72
N ILE A 86 9.36 2.54 -13.94
CA ILE A 86 10.14 1.84 -12.91
C ILE A 86 11.40 1.23 -13.54
N GLY A 87 12.54 1.40 -12.87
CA GLY A 87 13.86 0.91 -13.25
C GLY A 87 14.67 1.85 -14.16
N GLN A 88 14.07 2.91 -14.71
CA GLN A 88 14.79 3.90 -15.53
C GLN A 88 15.84 4.64 -14.70
N HIS A 89 16.97 4.95 -15.34
CA HIS A 89 18.00 5.80 -14.74
C HIS A 89 17.59 7.26 -14.79
N MET A 90 17.85 8.02 -13.73
CA MET A 90 17.64 9.47 -13.72
C MET A 90 18.39 10.18 -14.85
N GLY A 91 19.54 9.64 -15.26
CA GLY A 91 20.31 10.11 -16.41
C GLY A 91 19.50 10.19 -17.71
N ASP A 92 18.60 9.23 -17.94
CA ASP A 92 17.78 9.11 -19.15
C ASP A 92 16.55 10.04 -19.10
N LEU A 93 16.11 10.43 -17.90
CA LEU A 93 14.92 11.26 -17.67
C LEU A 93 15.16 12.75 -17.91
N LYS A 94 16.40 13.19 -18.13
CA LYS A 94 16.75 14.61 -18.29
C LYS A 94 15.94 15.31 -19.39
N ALA A 95 15.52 14.58 -20.42
CA ALA A 95 14.73 15.12 -21.52
C ALA A 95 13.26 15.37 -21.15
N LEU A 96 12.74 14.68 -20.13
CA LEU A 96 11.34 14.76 -19.70
C LEU A 96 11.05 15.97 -18.79
N GLY A 97 12.10 16.68 -18.35
CA GLY A 97 11.95 17.97 -17.73
C GLY A 97 13.05 18.32 -16.76
N PRO A 98 13.01 19.55 -16.21
CA PRO A 98 13.76 19.81 -15.00
C PRO A 98 13.17 18.96 -13.87
N TRP A 99 14.06 18.32 -13.13
CA TRP A 99 13.75 17.54 -11.93
C TRP A 99 14.21 18.31 -10.71
N THR A 100 13.38 18.36 -9.67
CA THR A 100 13.70 18.99 -8.39
C THR A 100 13.89 17.89 -7.37
N ALA A 101 15.12 17.74 -6.85
CA ALA A 101 15.39 16.85 -5.73
C ALA A 101 14.79 17.41 -4.43
N GLN A 102 14.27 16.54 -3.57
CA GLN A 102 13.70 16.93 -2.27
C GLN A 102 14.75 16.88 -1.15
N GLY A 103 15.94 16.32 -1.40
CA GLY A 103 17.09 16.35 -0.51
C GLY A 103 17.10 15.23 0.53
N ALA A 104 16.47 14.09 0.23
CA ALA A 104 16.40 12.98 1.16
C ALA A 104 17.80 12.39 1.43
N VAL A 105 18.65 12.25 0.40
CA VAL A 105 20.02 11.74 0.58
C VAL A 105 20.81 12.59 1.58
N GLU A 106 20.63 13.92 1.52
CA GLU A 106 21.32 14.84 2.43
C GLU A 106 20.74 14.84 3.85
N ALA A 107 19.42 14.66 3.97
CA ALA A 107 18.71 14.73 5.25
C ALA A 107 18.81 13.45 6.08
N ILE A 108 18.67 12.28 5.44
CA ILE A 108 18.57 10.97 6.11
C ILE A 108 19.69 10.00 5.73
N GLY A 109 20.49 10.31 4.70
CA GLY A 109 21.55 9.43 4.19
C GLY A 109 21.00 8.30 3.32
N GLY A 110 21.90 7.40 2.88
CA GLY A 110 21.57 6.32 1.96
C GLY A 110 21.61 6.74 0.49
N SER A 111 20.96 5.96 -0.35
CA SER A 111 20.90 6.13 -1.81
C SER A 111 19.55 6.64 -2.32
N CYS A 112 18.58 6.81 -1.42
CA CYS A 112 17.22 7.16 -1.80
C CYS A 112 17.03 8.66 -1.93
N GLU A 113 16.58 9.10 -3.10
CA GLU A 113 16.22 10.50 -3.39
C GLU A 113 14.83 10.59 -3.97
N TYR A 114 14.11 11.67 -3.64
CA TYR A 114 12.78 11.95 -4.17
C TYR A 114 12.84 13.13 -5.14
N TYR A 115 12.08 13.02 -6.22
CA TYR A 115 12.03 14.03 -7.26
C TYR A 115 10.60 14.41 -7.62
N ASP A 116 10.40 15.71 -7.73
CA ASP A 116 9.25 16.29 -8.44
C ASP A 116 9.68 16.74 -9.84
N GLY A 117 8.77 16.71 -10.79
CA GLY A 117 9.07 17.19 -12.14
C GLY A 117 7.87 17.20 -13.07
N LYS A 118 7.98 17.99 -14.14
CA LYS A 118 6.91 18.11 -15.15
C LYS A 118 6.67 16.84 -15.97
N GLY A 119 7.61 15.90 -15.94
CA GLY A 119 7.46 14.58 -16.55
C GLY A 119 6.52 13.65 -15.78
N LEU A 120 6.13 14.02 -14.56
CA LEU A 120 5.21 13.26 -13.72
C LEU A 120 3.79 13.86 -13.76
N PRO A 121 2.75 13.05 -13.54
CA PRO A 121 1.41 13.56 -13.34
C PRO A 121 1.31 14.51 -12.13
N PRO A 122 0.35 15.43 -12.10
CA PRO A 122 0.18 16.36 -10.99
C PRO A 122 0.05 15.65 -9.63
N GLY A 123 0.81 16.08 -8.63
CA GLY A 123 0.81 15.52 -7.28
C GLY A 123 1.54 14.19 -7.13
N VAL A 124 2.15 13.68 -8.21
CA VAL A 124 3.01 12.50 -8.16
C VAL A 124 4.46 12.93 -8.03
N SER A 125 5.15 12.39 -7.04
CA SER A 125 6.61 12.40 -6.97
C SER A 125 7.14 11.00 -7.29
N MET A 126 8.43 10.90 -7.58
CA MET A 126 9.10 9.61 -7.73
C MET A 126 10.25 9.48 -6.74
N MET A 127 10.45 8.27 -6.25
CA MET A 127 11.58 7.86 -5.46
C MET A 127 12.56 7.10 -6.34
N THR A 128 13.83 7.38 -6.13
CA THR A 128 14.94 6.65 -6.71
C THR A 128 15.73 5.93 -5.65
N ASP A 129 16.35 4.81 -6.03
CA ASP A 129 17.38 4.13 -5.25
C ASP A 129 18.53 3.77 -6.21
N GLU A 130 19.77 4.04 -5.80
CA GLU A 130 20.97 3.90 -6.64
C GLU A 130 20.81 4.47 -8.06
N ASP A 131 20.24 5.68 -8.20
CA ASP A 131 19.97 6.39 -9.47
C ASP A 131 18.84 5.78 -10.35
N ARG A 132 18.14 4.74 -9.88
CA ARG A 132 17.01 4.14 -10.59
C ARG A 132 15.68 4.52 -9.97
N VAL A 133 14.67 4.78 -10.79
CA VAL A 133 13.28 4.96 -10.31
C VAL A 133 12.79 3.63 -9.72
N VAL A 134 12.34 3.63 -8.47
CA VAL A 134 11.86 2.42 -7.79
C VAL A 134 10.42 2.53 -7.32
N ARG A 135 9.91 3.76 -7.14
CA ARG A 135 8.58 4.00 -6.60
C ARG A 135 8.04 5.36 -7.02
N PHE A 136 6.74 5.46 -7.11
CA PHE A 136 5.99 6.70 -7.27
C PHE A 136 5.09 6.89 -6.06
N ASP A 137 4.98 8.15 -5.63
CA ASP A 137 4.24 8.52 -4.43
C ASP A 137 3.15 9.52 -4.83
N LEU A 138 1.93 9.31 -4.32
CA LEU A 138 0.81 10.21 -4.52
C LEU A 138 0.10 10.41 -3.18
N GLY A 139 0.07 11.66 -2.72
CA GLY A 139 -0.50 12.03 -1.43
C GLY A 139 -1.53 13.15 -1.51
N LEU A 140 -1.79 13.75 -0.35
CA LEU A 140 -2.52 15.01 -0.25
C LEU A 140 -1.70 16.16 -0.86
N ASP A 141 -2.39 17.18 -1.33
CA ASP A 141 -1.74 18.42 -1.73
C ASP A 141 -1.06 19.06 -0.50
N PRO A 142 0.26 19.34 -0.54
CA PRO A 142 1.01 19.76 0.64
C PRO A 142 0.63 21.15 1.14
N ASP A 143 0.11 22.03 0.27
CA ASP A 143 -0.27 23.39 0.63
C ASP A 143 -1.68 23.46 1.25
N SER A 144 -2.63 22.69 0.71
CA SER A 144 -4.04 22.73 1.11
C SER A 144 -4.46 21.57 2.01
N GLY A 145 -3.71 20.47 2.05
CA GLY A 145 -4.09 19.21 2.68
C GLY A 145 -5.28 18.51 2.00
N ALA A 146 -5.68 18.97 0.80
CA ALA A 146 -6.81 18.40 0.08
C ALA A 146 -6.41 17.17 -0.74
N PRO A 147 -7.34 16.22 -0.99
CA PRO A 147 -7.10 15.13 -1.92
C PRO A 147 -6.77 15.62 -3.33
N THR A 148 -5.70 15.08 -3.90
CA THR A 148 -5.33 15.31 -5.29
C THR A 148 -6.37 14.70 -6.24
N GLN A 149 -6.55 15.31 -7.42
CA GLN A 149 -7.49 14.81 -8.44
C GLN A 149 -6.88 13.70 -9.31
N GLN A 150 -5.56 13.52 -9.22
CA GLN A 150 -4.84 12.47 -9.92
C GLN A 150 -5.27 11.09 -9.38
N PRO A 151 -5.73 10.16 -10.24
CA PRO A 151 -5.89 8.77 -9.84
C PRO A 151 -4.54 8.05 -9.76
N GLY A 152 -4.43 7.07 -8.88
CA GLY A 152 -3.37 6.07 -8.90
C GLY A 152 -3.80 4.78 -9.61
N PRO A 153 -2.99 3.71 -9.50
CA PRO A 153 -3.30 2.43 -10.09
C PRO A 153 -4.67 1.88 -9.70
N PHE A 154 -5.29 1.15 -10.63
CA PHE A 154 -6.63 0.57 -10.49
C PHE A 154 -7.75 1.58 -10.20
N GLY A 155 -7.51 2.88 -10.40
CA GLY A 155 -8.47 3.92 -10.08
C GLY A 155 -8.53 4.29 -8.59
N LEU A 156 -7.56 3.84 -7.79
CA LEU A 156 -7.40 4.29 -6.40
C LEU A 156 -7.22 5.80 -6.34
N ARG A 157 -7.79 6.42 -5.31
CA ARG A 157 -7.74 7.88 -5.10
C ARG A 157 -7.52 8.21 -3.64
N VAL A 158 -6.76 9.28 -3.41
CA VAL A 158 -6.66 9.91 -2.09
C VAL A 158 -8.05 10.35 -1.63
N GLY A 159 -8.35 10.16 -0.35
CA GLY A 159 -9.65 10.45 0.28
C GLY A 159 -10.70 9.33 0.20
N MET A 160 -10.47 8.27 -0.60
CA MET A 160 -11.33 7.08 -0.59
C MET A 160 -11.45 6.51 0.82
N THR A 161 -12.63 6.02 1.18
CA THR A 161 -12.78 5.20 2.39
C THR A 161 -12.09 3.85 2.20
N ARG A 162 -11.74 3.19 3.30
CA ARG A 162 -11.22 1.81 3.27
C ARG A 162 -12.04 0.87 2.39
N ALA A 163 -13.38 0.91 2.51
CA ALA A 163 -14.25 0.06 1.72
C ALA A 163 -14.19 0.37 0.21
N GLN A 164 -14.08 1.65 -0.15
CA GLN A 164 -13.90 2.07 -1.53
C GLN A 164 -12.55 1.62 -2.10
N ALA A 165 -11.47 1.78 -1.34
CA ALA A 165 -10.13 1.34 -1.74
C ALA A 165 -10.05 -0.17 -1.92
N MET A 166 -10.58 -0.95 -0.97
CA MET A 166 -10.66 -2.42 -1.04
C MET A 166 -11.36 -2.92 -2.32
N ALA A 167 -12.34 -2.18 -2.82
CA ALA A 167 -13.08 -2.54 -4.03
C ALA A 167 -12.32 -2.28 -5.34
N GLN A 168 -11.23 -1.49 -5.31
CA GLN A 168 -10.42 -1.20 -6.51
C GLN A 168 -9.34 -2.25 -6.75
N PHE A 169 -8.86 -2.93 -5.71
CA PHE A 169 -7.76 -3.89 -5.88
C PHE A 169 -8.20 -5.10 -6.72
N PRO A 170 -7.33 -5.62 -7.62
CA PRO A 170 -7.64 -6.82 -8.41
C PRO A 170 -7.92 -8.06 -7.55
N LYS A 171 -7.27 -8.14 -6.38
CA LYS A 171 -7.49 -9.15 -5.33
C LYS A 171 -7.35 -8.48 -3.97
N PRO A 172 -7.89 -9.08 -2.89
CA PRO A 172 -7.76 -8.49 -1.56
C PRO A 172 -6.29 -8.19 -1.20
N PRO A 173 -5.95 -6.95 -0.82
CA PRO A 173 -4.62 -6.61 -0.29
C PRO A 173 -4.40 -7.21 1.10
N VAL A 174 -3.14 -7.27 1.52
CA VAL A 174 -2.75 -7.57 2.90
C VAL A 174 -2.87 -6.30 3.73
N SER A 175 -3.49 -6.40 4.91
CA SER A 175 -3.61 -5.30 5.86
C SER A 175 -2.53 -5.44 6.95
N SER A 176 -1.91 -4.32 7.33
CA SER A 176 -1.01 -4.22 8.47
C SER A 176 -1.16 -2.86 9.19
N PRO A 177 -0.84 -2.76 10.49
CA PRO A 177 -0.90 -1.48 11.21
C PRO A 177 0.05 -0.45 10.61
N HIS A 178 -0.35 0.83 10.62
CA HIS A 178 0.57 1.91 10.27
C HIS A 178 1.72 1.98 11.28
N ALA A 179 2.94 2.29 10.80
CA ALA A 179 4.13 2.25 11.66
C ALA A 179 4.09 3.31 12.78
N TYR A 180 3.40 4.42 12.53
CA TYR A 180 3.41 5.58 13.43
C TYR A 180 2.04 5.96 14.00
N ASP A 181 0.94 5.56 13.36
CA ASP A 181 -0.40 6.05 13.71
C ASP A 181 -1.22 5.08 14.59
N GLY A 182 -0.58 3.99 15.04
CA GLY A 182 -1.21 2.97 15.88
C GLY A 182 -2.53 2.47 15.28
N ASP A 183 -3.58 2.45 16.10
CA ASP A 183 -4.91 1.94 15.69
C ASP A 183 -5.66 2.89 14.75
N GLN A 184 -5.17 4.11 14.52
CA GLN A 184 -5.79 5.06 13.59
C GLN A 184 -5.28 4.90 12.15
N GLY A 185 -4.13 4.24 11.98
CA GLY A 185 -3.53 4.05 10.67
C GLY A 185 -3.48 2.60 10.23
N GLU A 186 -3.55 2.39 8.92
CA GLU A 186 -3.49 1.08 8.29
C GLU A 186 -2.73 1.16 6.97
N TYR A 187 -1.95 0.14 6.66
CA TYR A 187 -1.46 -0.11 5.31
C TYR A 187 -2.30 -1.17 4.63
N LEU A 188 -2.62 -0.95 3.36
CA LEU A 188 -3.11 -1.99 2.45
C LEU A 188 -2.06 -2.22 1.36
N THR A 189 -1.41 -3.37 1.39
CA THR A 189 -0.36 -3.74 0.43
C THR A 189 -0.86 -4.82 -0.52
N TRP A 190 -0.76 -4.57 -1.82
CA TRP A 190 -1.02 -5.57 -2.85
C TRP A 190 0.18 -5.69 -3.77
N GLN A 191 0.65 -6.92 -3.96
CA GLN A 191 1.73 -7.27 -4.87
C GLN A 191 1.14 -7.95 -6.11
N ASP A 192 1.63 -7.58 -7.29
CA ASP A 192 1.24 -8.24 -8.53
C ASP A 192 1.88 -9.64 -8.59
N PRO A 193 1.10 -10.74 -8.65
CA PRO A 193 1.67 -12.07 -8.74
C PRO A 193 2.42 -12.36 -10.05
N GLY A 194 2.29 -11.49 -11.06
CA GLY A 194 2.93 -11.63 -12.36
C GLY A 194 4.28 -10.90 -12.51
N SER A 195 4.65 -10.05 -11.57
CA SER A 195 5.84 -9.19 -11.66
C SER A 195 6.41 -8.89 -10.26
N ASP A 196 7.48 -8.11 -10.20
CA ASP A 196 8.01 -7.56 -8.93
C ASP A 196 7.45 -6.16 -8.64
N LEU A 197 6.20 -5.91 -9.05
CA LEU A 197 5.55 -4.62 -8.84
C LEU A 197 4.42 -4.76 -7.83
N GLY A 198 4.12 -3.65 -7.16
CA GLY A 198 2.98 -3.59 -6.26
C GLY A 198 2.49 -2.18 -6.02
N ILE A 199 1.49 -2.11 -5.16
CA ILE A 199 0.96 -0.86 -4.63
C ILE A 199 0.70 -1.02 -3.13
N ARG A 200 1.10 0.00 -2.36
CA ARG A 200 0.76 0.15 -0.96
C ARG A 200 -0.04 1.43 -0.76
N VAL A 201 -1.11 1.34 0.02
CA VAL A 201 -1.97 2.47 0.35
C VAL A 201 -1.90 2.70 1.85
N GLU A 202 -1.67 3.94 2.25
CA GLU A 202 -1.77 4.37 3.64
C GLU A 202 -3.17 4.91 3.92
N LEU A 203 -3.73 4.50 5.03
CA LEU A 203 -4.96 5.01 5.56
C LEU A 203 -4.70 5.66 6.90
N PHE A 204 -5.36 6.80 7.14
CA PHE A 204 -5.49 7.43 8.43
C PHE A 204 -6.97 7.74 8.68
N GLU A 205 -7.47 7.41 9.87
CA GLU A 205 -8.89 7.53 10.23
C GLU A 205 -9.84 6.90 9.19
N GLY A 206 -9.41 5.78 8.60
CA GLY A 206 -10.18 5.01 7.62
C GLY A 206 -10.26 5.62 6.21
N ARG A 207 -9.43 6.62 5.90
CA ARG A 207 -9.32 7.25 4.57
C ARG A 207 -7.93 7.13 4.01
N VAL A 208 -7.85 6.94 2.70
CA VAL A 208 -6.57 6.97 1.97
C VAL A 208 -5.94 8.35 2.07
N THR A 209 -4.73 8.44 2.61
CA THR A 209 -3.93 9.66 2.70
C THR A 209 -2.77 9.67 1.70
N GLN A 210 -2.22 8.50 1.42
CA GLN A 210 -1.08 8.33 0.54
C GLN A 210 -1.12 6.97 -0.15
N MET A 211 -0.50 6.89 -1.32
CA MET A 211 -0.26 5.64 -2.02
C MET A 211 1.11 5.63 -2.68
N TYR A 212 1.65 4.42 -2.79
CA TYR A 212 2.94 4.11 -3.36
C TYR A 212 2.77 3.02 -4.41
N TRP A 213 3.35 3.17 -5.59
CA TRP A 213 3.45 2.06 -6.54
C TRP A 213 4.83 1.99 -7.17
N GLY A 214 5.30 0.78 -7.43
CA GLY A 214 6.67 0.54 -7.87
C GLY A 214 7.12 -0.87 -7.54
N THR A 215 8.41 -1.07 -7.30
CA THR A 215 8.95 -2.39 -6.93
C THR A 215 8.39 -2.84 -5.59
N SER A 216 8.22 -4.16 -5.41
CA SER A 216 7.61 -4.73 -4.20
C SER A 216 8.32 -4.29 -2.91
N ASP A 217 9.65 -4.23 -2.95
CA ASP A 217 10.44 -3.81 -1.79
C ASP A 217 10.29 -2.30 -1.54
N ALA A 218 10.31 -1.47 -2.60
CA ALA A 218 10.30 -0.01 -2.44
C ALA A 218 8.97 0.53 -1.90
N ILE A 219 7.84 -0.07 -2.28
CA ILE A 219 6.53 0.30 -1.72
C ILE A 219 6.41 0.00 -0.23
N GLU A 220 7.29 -0.84 0.33
CA GLU A 220 7.28 -1.18 1.75
C GLU A 220 8.17 -0.27 2.62
N LEU A 221 9.03 0.55 1.99
CA LEU A 221 9.91 1.51 2.67
C LEU A 221 9.13 2.66 3.30
N ILE A 222 9.50 3.04 4.52
CA ILE A 222 8.79 4.02 5.35
C ILE A 222 9.57 5.34 5.39
N GLU A 223 10.88 5.29 5.66
CA GLU A 223 11.73 6.49 5.76
C GLU A 223 12.98 6.34 4.90
N GLY A 224 12.97 6.97 3.73
CA GLY A 224 14.06 6.82 2.76
C GLY A 224 14.22 5.36 2.33
N CYS A 225 15.43 4.81 2.50
CA CYS A 225 15.73 3.41 2.17
C CYS A 225 15.47 2.43 3.33
N ALA A 226 14.70 2.81 4.36
CA ALA A 226 14.45 2.01 5.56
C ALA A 226 12.96 1.70 5.80
#